data_AF-A0A3E1D7P3-F1
#
_entry.id   AF-A0A3E1D7P3-F1
#
_cell.length_a   1.000
_cell.length_b   1.000
_cell.length_c   1.000
_cell.angle_alpha   90.00
_cell.angle_beta   90.00
_cell.angle_gamma   90.00
#
_symmetry.space_group_name_H-M   'P 1'
#
loop_
_entity.id
_entity.type
_entity.pdbx_description
1 polymer ?
#
loop_
_entity_poly.entity_id
_entity_poly.type
_entity_poly.pdbx_seq_one_letter_code
_entity_poly.pdbx_strand_id
1 'polypeptide(L)'
;MPQLIEHIDAIARQKQRDVLFLKFSDPENLDWEIKKTNSSWNWESSVGRQSVIEWLNNNQISWQPCGNVADTNSMRSYAGQIYIDVPFEETNRVYQQVLGYLENPDGSTRRPDVWFFALTLHDAMKNAHHDAPGFWNRWADNF
;
A
#
# COMPACT_ATOMS: atom_id res chain seq x y z
N MET A 1 7.46 18.39 -8.96
CA MET A 1 6.03 18.75 -9.02
C MET A 1 5.32 18.06 -7.88
N PRO A 2 4.39 18.71 -7.16
CA PRO A 2 3.61 18.03 -6.13
C PRO A 2 2.81 16.90 -6.77
N GLN A 3 2.88 15.70 -6.17
CA GLN A 3 2.12 14.53 -6.61
C GLN A 3 1.03 14.24 -5.58
N LEU A 4 -0.20 14.09 -6.04
CA LEU A 4 -1.30 13.61 -5.20
C LEU A 4 -1.14 12.11 -5.00
N ILE A 5 -1.12 11.66 -3.75
CA ILE A 5 -1.05 10.25 -3.39
C ILE A 5 -2.43 9.81 -2.94
N GLU A 6 -3.01 8.85 -3.65
CA GLU A 6 -4.34 8.33 -3.36
C GLU A 6 -4.31 7.29 -2.25
N HIS A 7 -5.32 7.29 -1.39
CA HIS A 7 -5.49 6.26 -0.38
C HIS A 7 -5.83 4.91 -1.02
N ILE A 8 -5.30 3.82 -0.48
CA ILE A 8 -5.52 2.48 -1.04
C ILE A 8 -7.00 2.08 -1.11
N ASP A 9 -7.82 2.53 -0.15
CA ASP A 9 -9.27 2.30 -0.18
C ASP A 9 -9.97 3.09 -1.28
N ALA A 10 -9.49 4.30 -1.60
CA ALA A 10 -9.98 5.06 -2.75
C ALA A 10 -9.63 4.35 -4.07
N ILE A 11 -8.41 3.82 -4.20
CA ILE A 11 -7.98 3.04 -5.38
C ILE A 11 -8.88 1.80 -5.54
N ALA A 12 -9.17 1.08 -4.46
CA ALA A 12 -10.05 -0.09 -4.50
C ALA A 12 -11.46 0.26 -5.00
N ARG A 13 -12.03 1.36 -4.50
CA ARG A 13 -13.34 1.87 -4.96
C ARG A 13 -13.30 2.33 -6.41
N GLN A 14 -12.25 2.99 -6.87
CA GLN A 14 -12.12 3.38 -8.28
C GLN A 14 -12.02 2.18 -9.22
N LYS A 15 -11.26 1.16 -8.82
CA LYS A 15 -11.07 -0.06 -9.62
C LYS A 15 -12.25 -1.05 -9.48
N GLN A 16 -13.14 -0.84 -8.51
CA GLN A 16 -14.27 -1.73 -8.18
C GLN A 16 -13.83 -3.19 -7.98
N ARG A 17 -12.71 -3.39 -7.28
CA ARG A 17 -12.14 -4.71 -6.99
C ARG A 17 -11.23 -4.67 -5.76
N ASP A 18 -10.88 -5.85 -5.28
CA ASP A 18 -9.81 -6.02 -4.29
C ASP A 18 -8.48 -5.53 -4.86
N VAL A 19 -7.68 -4.94 -3.98
CA VAL A 19 -6.40 -4.32 -4.33
C VAL A 19 -5.26 -4.86 -3.48
N LEU A 20 -4.09 -4.91 -4.09
CA LEU A 20 -2.86 -5.37 -3.47
C LEU A 20 -1.94 -4.19 -3.21
N PHE A 21 -1.35 -4.13 -2.03
CA PHE A 21 -0.41 -3.09 -1.69
C PHE A 21 0.67 -3.57 -0.74
N LEU A 22 1.79 -2.85 -0.75
CA LEU A 22 2.95 -3.13 0.06
C LEU A 22 3.20 -2.02 1.08
N LYS A 23 3.60 -2.43 2.28
CA LYS A 23 4.23 -1.55 3.25
C LYS A 23 5.67 -1.98 3.47
N PHE A 24 6.51 -1.01 3.81
CA PHE A 24 7.90 -1.22 4.12
C PHE A 24 8.13 -0.86 5.57
N SER A 25 8.96 -1.63 6.26
CA SER A 25 9.31 -1.40 7.65
C SER A 25 10.81 -1.23 7.81
N ASP A 26 11.20 -0.72 8.97
CA ASP A 26 12.58 -0.68 9.41
C ASP A 26 13.08 -2.11 9.66
N PRO A 27 14.17 -2.57 9.01
CA PRO A 27 14.75 -3.89 9.28
C PRO A 27 15.13 -4.08 10.76
N GLU A 28 15.47 -3.00 11.47
CA GLU A 28 15.80 -3.04 12.91
C GLU A 28 14.55 -3.02 13.80
N ASN A 29 13.39 -2.69 13.23
CA ASN A 29 12.11 -2.64 13.93
C ASN A 29 10.98 -3.10 13.00
N LEU A 30 10.83 -4.42 12.90
CA LEU A 30 9.93 -5.15 12.01
C LEU A 30 8.44 -5.01 12.40
N ASP A 31 8.01 -3.88 12.93
CA ASP A 31 6.61 -3.60 13.17
C ASP A 31 5.95 -3.12 11.87
N TRP A 32 4.79 -3.68 11.53
CA TRP A 32 3.98 -3.26 10.38
C TRP A 32 3.30 -1.91 10.66
N GLU A 33 3.20 -1.52 11.94
CA GLU A 33 2.85 -0.16 12.37
C GLU A 33 4.12 0.63 12.69
N ILE A 34 4.28 1.80 12.06
CA ILE A 34 5.32 2.76 12.42
C ILE A 34 4.97 3.35 13.80
N LYS A 35 5.44 2.72 14.87
CA LYS A 35 5.14 3.11 16.26
C LYS A 35 6.11 4.13 16.86
N LYS A 36 7.21 4.47 16.18
CA LYS A 36 8.26 5.35 16.76
C LYS A 36 8.44 6.65 15.98
N THR A 37 8.27 7.75 16.69
CA THR A 37 8.56 9.13 16.27
C THR A 37 10.07 9.43 16.13
N ASN A 38 10.95 8.55 16.60
CA ASN A 38 12.41 8.72 16.60
C ASN A 38 13.16 7.67 15.76
N SER A 39 12.50 6.98 14.83
CA SER A 39 13.22 6.14 13.88
C SER A 39 13.85 7.02 12.80
N SER A 40 15.15 6.89 12.57
CA SER A 40 15.86 7.49 11.43
C SER A 40 15.55 6.80 10.11
N TRP A 41 14.61 5.85 10.11
CA TRP A 41 14.24 5.08 8.94
C TRP A 41 13.63 5.96 7.86
N ASN A 42 14.25 5.93 6.69
CA ASN A 42 13.75 6.57 5.48
C ASN A 42 13.32 5.48 4.49
N TRP A 43 12.04 5.50 4.12
CA TRP A 43 11.48 4.57 3.14
C TRP A 43 12.12 4.73 1.75
N GLU A 44 12.66 5.91 1.41
CA GLU A 44 13.35 6.14 0.12
C GLU A 44 14.64 5.32 0.01
N SER A 45 15.35 5.15 1.13
CA SER A 45 16.58 4.35 1.21
C SER A 45 16.32 2.88 1.57
N SER A 46 15.06 2.45 1.66
CA SER A 46 14.73 1.05 1.98
C SER A 46 15.19 0.12 0.85
N VAL A 47 16.11 -0.79 1.17
CA VAL A 47 16.59 -1.83 0.25
C VAL A 47 15.44 -2.74 -0.20
N GLY A 48 14.53 -3.11 0.71
CA GLY A 48 13.33 -3.88 0.38
C GLY A 48 12.45 -3.17 -0.65
N ARG A 49 12.17 -1.87 -0.44
CA ARG A 49 11.40 -1.07 -1.38
C ARG A 49 12.04 -0.96 -2.75
N GLN A 50 13.34 -0.66 -2.80
CA GLN A 50 14.08 -0.55 -4.06
C GLN A 50 14.10 -1.88 -4.82
N SER A 51 14.38 -2.99 -4.11
CA SER A 51 14.39 -4.34 -4.69
C SER A 51 13.04 -4.72 -5.30
N VAL A 52 11.95 -4.44 -4.58
CA VAL A 52 10.59 -4.71 -5.05
C VAL A 52 10.26 -3.87 -6.29
N ILE A 53 10.54 -2.57 -6.26
CA ILE A 53 10.24 -1.68 -7.40
C ILE A 53 11.04 -2.08 -8.63
N GLU A 54 12.32 -2.39 -8.46
CA GLU A 54 13.16 -2.87 -9.56
C GLU A 54 12.61 -4.18 -10.14
N TRP A 55 12.21 -5.12 -9.29
CA TRP A 55 11.61 -6.37 -9.74
C TRP A 55 10.26 -6.14 -10.46
N LEU A 56 9.38 -5.29 -9.94
CA LEU A 56 8.11 -4.96 -10.59
C LEU A 56 8.35 -4.34 -11.98
N ASN A 57 9.29 -3.39 -12.09
CA ASN A 57 9.66 -2.76 -13.35
C ASN A 57 10.23 -3.77 -14.36
N ASN A 58 11.13 -4.65 -13.92
CA ASN A 58 11.74 -5.68 -14.76
C ASN A 58 10.71 -6.70 -15.29
N ASN A 59 9.64 -6.94 -14.53
CA ASN A 59 8.54 -7.83 -14.92
C ASN A 59 7.35 -7.08 -15.56
N GLN A 60 7.50 -5.78 -15.84
CA GLN A 60 6.49 -4.94 -16.48
C GLN A 60 5.16 -4.88 -15.70
N ILE A 61 5.23 -4.95 -14.37
CA ILE A 61 4.08 -4.88 -13.47
C ILE A 61 3.90 -3.43 -13.04
N SER A 62 2.76 -2.84 -13.39
CA SER A 62 2.43 -1.46 -13.02
C SER A 62 2.22 -1.31 -11.52
N TRP A 63 2.76 -0.23 -10.96
CA TRP A 63 2.61 0.13 -9.55
C TRP A 63 2.52 1.65 -9.42
N GLN A 64 1.95 2.14 -8.31
CA GLN A 64 1.95 3.56 -7.98
C GLN A 64 2.05 3.79 -6.47
N PRO A 65 2.60 4.94 -6.01
CA PRO A 65 2.53 5.33 -4.61
C PRO A 65 1.08 5.38 -4.11
N CYS A 66 0.82 4.90 -2.90
CA CYS A 66 -0.50 4.99 -2.28
C CYS A 66 -0.40 5.36 -0.79
N GLY A 67 -1.48 5.89 -0.25
CA GLY A 67 -1.66 6.10 1.19
C GLY A 67 -2.23 4.86 1.87
N ASN A 68 -2.20 4.86 3.21
CA ASN A 68 -2.98 3.89 4.01
C ASN A 68 -4.47 4.06 3.76
N VAL A 69 -5.28 3.12 4.26
CA VAL A 69 -6.74 3.28 4.35
C VAL A 69 -7.03 4.61 5.06
N ALA A 70 -7.88 5.43 4.45
CA ALA A 70 -8.24 6.74 4.98
C ALA A 70 -8.93 6.63 6.35
N ASP A 71 -8.53 7.48 7.30
CA ASP A 71 -9.10 7.57 8.65
C ASP A 71 -9.37 9.04 8.98
N THR A 72 -10.62 9.39 9.25
CA THR A 72 -11.03 10.76 9.59
C THR A 72 -10.51 11.23 10.95
N ASN A 73 -9.92 10.36 11.75
CA ASN A 73 -9.30 10.70 13.03
C ASN A 73 -7.77 10.84 12.93
N SER A 74 -7.17 10.56 11.77
CA SER A 74 -5.72 10.56 11.61
C SER A 74 -5.29 10.92 10.19
N MET A 75 -4.53 12.02 10.07
CA MET A 75 -3.81 12.33 8.84
C MET A 75 -2.39 11.76 8.93
N ARG A 76 -2.06 10.81 8.04
CA ARG A 76 -0.73 10.19 8.00
C ARG A 76 0.04 10.65 6.76
N SER A 77 1.27 11.09 6.98
CA SER A 77 2.22 11.33 5.88
C SER A 77 2.49 10.05 5.10
N TYR A 78 2.79 10.19 3.83
CA TYR A 78 3.24 9.08 3.00
C TYR A 78 4.51 8.44 3.57
N ALA A 79 4.52 7.12 3.68
CA ALA A 79 5.60 6.35 4.28
C ALA A 79 6.14 5.27 3.32
N GLY A 80 6.06 5.52 2.01
CA GLY A 80 6.67 4.66 0.99
C GLY A 80 5.80 3.53 0.45
N GLN A 81 4.54 3.42 0.89
CA GLN A 81 3.62 2.36 0.46
C GLN A 81 3.36 2.39 -1.04
N ILE A 82 3.16 1.22 -1.65
CA ILE A 82 2.86 1.14 -3.08
C ILE A 82 1.67 0.22 -3.33
N TYR A 83 0.78 0.65 -4.22
CA TYR A 83 -0.25 -0.18 -4.85
C TYR A 83 0.36 -0.92 -6.04
N ILE A 84 -0.01 -2.19 -6.21
CA ILE A 84 0.36 -3.00 -7.37
C ILE A 84 -0.90 -3.21 -8.22
N ASP A 85 -0.86 -2.85 -9.50
CA ASP A 85 -2.02 -2.96 -10.41
C ASP A 85 -2.24 -4.39 -10.93
N VAL A 86 -2.46 -5.30 -9.98
CA VAL A 86 -2.69 -6.72 -10.23
C VAL A 86 -4.00 -7.13 -9.53
N PRO A 87 -4.91 -7.85 -10.21
CA PRO A 87 -6.08 -8.46 -9.59
C PRO A 87 -5.69 -9.46 -8.50
N PHE A 88 -6.34 -9.38 -7.33
CA PHE A 88 -6.22 -10.39 -6.30
C PHE A 88 -7.07 -11.61 -6.66
N GLU A 89 -6.50 -12.48 -7.48
CA GLU A 89 -7.17 -13.68 -7.99
C GLU A 89 -6.16 -14.83 -8.03
N GLU A 90 -6.44 -15.96 -7.37
CA GLU A 90 -5.50 -17.08 -7.31
C GLU A 90 -5.16 -17.67 -8.68
N THR A 91 -6.09 -17.59 -9.65
CA THR A 91 -5.85 -18.05 -11.02
C THR A 91 -5.04 -17.06 -11.87
N ASN A 92 -4.80 -15.84 -11.37
CA ASN A 92 -4.09 -14.81 -12.11
C ASN A 92 -2.58 -15.08 -12.08
N ARG A 93 -1.98 -15.27 -13.26
CA ARG A 93 -0.55 -15.61 -13.39
C ARG A 93 0.38 -14.52 -12.86
N VAL A 94 0.02 -13.25 -13.03
CA VAL A 94 0.83 -12.12 -12.54
C VAL A 94 0.74 -12.05 -11.03
N TYR A 95 -0.44 -12.29 -10.45
CA TYR A 95 -0.60 -12.41 -8.99
C TYR A 95 0.26 -13.54 -8.43
N GLN A 96 0.21 -14.73 -9.01
CA GLN A 96 1.03 -15.87 -8.59
C GLN A 96 2.53 -15.57 -8.70
N GLN A 97 2.95 -14.82 -9.71
CA GLN A 97 4.33 -14.39 -9.88
C GLN A 97 4.77 -13.40 -8.78
N VAL A 98 3.90 -12.43 -8.44
CA VAL A 98 4.13 -11.47 -7.35
C VAL A 98 4.20 -12.21 -6.01
N LEU A 99 3.26 -13.13 -5.77
CA LEU A 99 3.22 -13.96 -4.57
C LEU A 99 4.49 -14.78 -4.42
N GLY A 100 4.93 -15.48 -5.47
CA GLY A 100 6.17 -16.28 -5.45
C GLY A 100 7.45 -15.47 -5.25
N TYR A 101 7.44 -14.18 -5.59
CA TYR A 101 8.55 -13.26 -5.33
C TYR A 101 8.57 -12.73 -3.89
N LEU A 102 7.40 -12.52 -3.29
CA LEU A 102 7.27 -11.96 -1.93
C LEU A 102 7.25 -13.03 -0.84
N GLU A 103 6.75 -14.23 -1.14
CA GLU A 103 6.52 -15.31 -0.19
C GLU A 103 7.25 -16.60 -0.59
N ASN A 104 7.64 -17.36 0.43
CA ASN A 104 8.11 -18.72 0.31
C ASN A 104 6.93 -19.68 0.05
N PRO A 105 7.18 -20.90 -0.46
CA PRO A 105 6.12 -21.89 -0.68
C PRO A 105 5.32 -22.28 0.58
N ASP A 106 5.86 -22.03 1.77
CA ASP A 106 5.19 -22.27 3.06
C ASP A 106 4.34 -21.08 3.53
N GLY A 107 4.22 -20.02 2.72
CA GLY A 107 3.48 -18.80 3.05
C GLY A 107 4.23 -17.81 3.94
N SER A 108 5.48 -18.11 4.32
CA SER A 108 6.30 -17.14 5.06
C SER A 108 6.83 -16.04 4.13
N THR A 109 6.97 -14.81 4.65
CA THR A 109 7.56 -13.72 3.87
C THR A 109 9.04 -13.99 3.56
N ARG A 110 9.47 -13.72 2.32
CA ARG A 110 10.89 -13.77 1.92
C ARG A 110 11.69 -12.58 2.44
N ARG A 111 11.00 -11.49 2.78
CA ARG A 111 11.60 -10.23 3.22
C ARG A 111 10.83 -9.69 4.42
N PRO A 112 11.40 -9.74 5.64
CA PRO A 112 10.70 -9.30 6.83
C PRO A 112 10.44 -7.77 6.84
N ASP A 113 11.18 -7.00 6.05
CA ASP A 113 11.01 -5.55 5.86
C ASP A 113 9.96 -5.18 4.81
N VAL A 114 9.30 -6.18 4.18
CA VAL A 114 8.27 -6.01 3.16
C VAL A 114 7.00 -6.74 3.58
N TRP A 115 5.91 -5.98 3.72
CA TRP A 115 4.61 -6.50 4.11
C TRP A 115 3.66 -6.47 2.93
N PHE A 116 3.04 -7.63 2.65
CA PHE A 116 2.08 -7.81 1.56
C PHE A 116 0.66 -7.88 2.09
N PHE A 117 -0.20 -6.98 1.59
CA PHE A 117 -1.58 -6.86 2.03
C PHE A 117 -2.54 -6.91 0.84
N ALA A 118 -3.69 -7.54 1.08
CA ALA A 118 -4.88 -7.37 0.27
C ALA A 118 -5.88 -6.50 1.05
N LEU A 119 -6.42 -5.47 0.39
CA LEU A 119 -7.58 -4.74 0.86
C LEU A 119 -8.78 -5.17 0.03
N THR A 120 -9.80 -5.69 0.70
CA THR A 120 -11.04 -6.09 0.03
C THR A 120 -11.83 -4.86 -0.40
N LEU A 121 -12.54 -4.96 -1.53
CA LEU A 121 -13.52 -3.94 -1.93
C LEU A 121 -14.56 -3.76 -0.83
N HIS A 122 -14.99 -4.84 -0.18
CA HIS A 122 -15.94 -4.78 0.94
C HIS A 122 -15.46 -3.84 2.06
N ASP A 123 -14.20 -3.97 2.48
CA ASP A 123 -13.62 -3.09 3.50
C ASP A 123 -13.43 -1.67 2.98
N ALA A 124 -12.99 -1.51 1.72
CA ALA A 124 -12.83 -0.20 1.10
C ALA A 124 -14.17 0.57 1.00
N MET A 125 -15.29 -0.13 0.82
CA MET A 125 -16.62 0.45 0.73
C MET A 125 -17.13 1.03 2.05
N LYS A 126 -16.53 0.69 3.20
CA LYS A 126 -16.83 1.36 4.49
C LYS A 126 -16.55 2.87 4.43
N ASN A 127 -15.59 3.25 3.59
CA ASN A 127 -15.18 4.64 3.35
C ASN A 127 -15.80 5.27 2.09
N ALA A 128 -16.81 4.65 1.46
CA ALA A 128 -17.42 5.20 0.23
C ALA A 128 -17.99 6.62 0.41
N HIS A 129 -18.37 6.98 1.63
CA HIS A 129 -18.84 8.33 1.95
C HIS A 129 -17.75 9.41 1.79
N HIS A 130 -16.46 9.04 1.78
CA HIS A 130 -15.34 9.94 1.49
C HIS A 130 -15.34 10.44 0.03
N ASP A 131 -16.01 9.74 -0.88
CA ASP A 131 -16.06 10.08 -2.30
C ASP A 131 -17.06 11.21 -2.60
N ALA A 132 -17.86 11.63 -1.60
CA ALA A 132 -18.79 12.73 -1.74
C ALA A 132 -18.04 14.03 -2.11
N PRO A 133 -18.50 14.80 -3.12
CA PRO A 133 -17.84 16.04 -3.51
C PRO A 133 -17.59 16.97 -2.32
N GLY A 134 -16.34 17.43 -2.17
CA GLY A 134 -15.92 18.32 -1.10
C GLY A 134 -15.88 17.69 0.31
N PHE A 135 -15.97 16.36 0.45
CA PHE A 135 -15.85 15.69 1.75
C PHE A 135 -14.59 16.11 2.50
N TRP A 136 -13.42 15.96 1.86
CA TRP A 136 -12.14 16.29 2.49
C TRP A 136 -11.97 17.79 2.79
N ASN A 137 -12.57 18.68 1.98
CA ASN A 137 -12.58 20.11 2.28
C ASN A 137 -13.40 20.40 3.54
N ARG A 138 -14.63 19.87 3.63
CA ARG A 138 -15.48 20.03 4.81
C ARG A 138 -14.87 19.40 6.06
N TRP A 139 -14.20 18.26 5.89
CA TRP A 139 -13.50 17.59 6.98
C TRP A 139 -12.36 18.47 7.48
N ALA A 140 -11.55 19.05 6.58
CA ALA A 140 -10.44 19.93 6.92
C ALA A 140 -10.88 21.24 7.59
N ASP A 141 -12.06 21.78 7.24
CA ASP A 141 -12.61 23.00 7.88
C ASP A 141 -12.94 22.82 9.37
N ASN A 142 -13.02 21.58 9.87
CA ASN A 142 -13.36 21.26 11.26
C ASN A 142 -12.14 21.05 12.17
N PHE A 143 -10.93 21.37 11.71
CA PHE A 143 -9.66 21.30 12.47
C PHE A 143 -9.03 22.68 12.61
#